data_AF-A0A975R967-F1
#
_entry.id   AF-A0A975R967-F1
#
_cell.length_a   1.000
_cell.length_b   1.000
_cell.length_c   1.000
_cell.angle_alpha   90.00
_cell.angle_beta   90.00
_cell.angle_gamma   90.00
#
_symmetry.space_group_name_H-M   'P 1'
#
loop_
_entity.id
_entity.type
_entity.pdbx_description
1 polymer ?
#
loop_
_entity_poly.entity_id
_entity_poly.type
_entity_poly.pdbx_seq_one_letter_code
_entity_poly.pdbx_strand_id
1 'polypeptide(L)'
;MRVVKLGGSLISSGGLETCLQRLAATPQATLLVPGGGEFAEQVRIVQLRYRFNDSSAHYMAILAMQQMAILYQALQPEFSIQTSLAELPAAGVHIWSPQAADLDKAGIAASWDVSSDSLAAWAATVIQADELILVKSVRPDLHAGLPDLQRYGIVDAAFAGFAASLNCPLRIIHHDDFI
;
A
#
# COMPACT_ATOMS: atom_id res chain seq x y z
N MET A 1 3.12 -8.49 14.15
CA MET A 1 3.05 -7.12 13.56
C MET A 1 1.89 -7.06 12.58
N ARG A 2 1.11 -5.96 12.56
CA ARG A 2 0.06 -5.75 11.55
C ARG A 2 0.59 -5.05 10.31
N VAL A 3 -0.03 -5.26 9.15
CA VAL A 3 0.21 -4.47 7.94
C VAL A 3 -0.98 -3.57 7.68
N VAL A 4 -0.72 -2.27 7.56
CA VAL A 4 -1.74 -1.27 7.20
C VAL A 4 -1.35 -0.63 5.90
N LYS A 5 -2.22 -0.70 4.90
CA LYS A 5 -2.03 -0.02 3.63
C LYS A 5 -2.93 1.21 3.56
N LEU A 6 -2.35 2.36 3.26
CA LEU A 6 -3.10 3.59 3.00
C LEU A 6 -3.23 3.83 1.49
N GLY A 7 -4.48 3.95 1.00
CA GLY A 7 -4.76 4.27 -0.39
C GLY A 7 -4.17 5.61 -0.83
N GLY A 8 -3.64 5.68 -2.06
CA GLY A 8 -3.09 6.93 -2.61
C GLY A 8 -4.15 8.05 -2.70
N SER A 9 -5.40 7.70 -2.96
CA SER A 9 -6.55 8.62 -3.02
C SER A 9 -6.91 9.24 -1.67
N LEU A 10 -6.31 8.80 -0.56
CA LEU A 10 -6.55 9.41 0.76
C LEU A 10 -5.97 10.83 0.88
N ILE A 11 -5.01 11.19 0.03
CA ILE A 11 -4.49 12.58 -0.06
C ILE A 11 -5.62 13.51 -0.50
N SER A 12 -6.25 13.19 -1.64
CA SER A 12 -7.30 14.03 -2.22
C SER A 12 -8.62 13.97 -1.46
N SER A 13 -8.89 12.88 -0.73
CA SER A 13 -10.08 12.78 0.15
C SER A 13 -9.88 13.42 1.52
N GLY A 14 -8.68 13.88 1.86
CA GLY A 14 -8.35 14.46 3.18
C GLY A 14 -8.25 13.46 4.33
N GLY A 15 -8.43 12.15 4.06
CA GLY A 15 -8.40 11.12 5.10
C GLY A 15 -6.99 10.74 5.57
N LEU A 16 -5.95 11.11 4.83
CA LEU A 16 -4.58 10.68 5.10
C LEU A 16 -4.07 11.11 6.47
N GLU A 17 -4.16 12.41 6.79
CA GLU A 17 -3.59 12.95 8.03
C GLU A 17 -4.26 12.33 9.26
N THR A 18 -5.58 12.21 9.25
CA THR A 18 -6.33 11.53 10.31
C THR A 18 -5.91 10.07 10.48
N CYS A 19 -5.67 9.34 9.38
CA CYS A 19 -5.17 7.96 9.47
C CYS A 19 -3.78 7.89 10.11
N LEU A 20 -2.87 8.81 9.74
CA LEU A 20 -1.52 8.86 10.31
C LEU A 20 -1.56 9.19 11.81
N GLN A 21 -2.40 10.15 12.22
CA GLN A 21 -2.59 10.50 13.64
C GLN A 21 -3.15 9.33 14.46
N ARG A 22 -4.11 8.57 13.89
CA ARG A 22 -4.67 7.35 14.51
C ARG A 22 -3.63 6.25 14.69
N LEU A 23 -2.77 6.06 13.70
CA LEU A 23 -1.62 5.15 13.79
C LEU A 23 -0.64 5.56 14.89
N ALA A 24 -0.31 6.86 14.98
CA ALA A 24 0.59 7.40 16.01
C ALA A 24 0.02 7.22 17.43
N ALA A 25 -1.30 7.36 17.59
CA ALA A 25 -1.99 7.19 18.87
C ALA A 25 -2.16 5.72 19.30
N THR A 26 -1.93 4.76 18.40
CA THR A 26 -2.14 3.32 18.67
C THR A 26 -0.80 2.60 18.85
N PRO A 27 -0.45 2.16 20.08
CA PRO A 27 0.84 1.53 20.36
C PRO A 27 0.86 0.05 19.92
N GLN A 28 0.78 -0.17 18.61
CA GLN A 28 0.82 -1.49 17.99
C GLN A 28 1.88 -1.52 16.88
N ALA A 29 2.75 -2.53 16.92
CA ALA A 29 3.76 -2.74 15.89
C ALA A 29 3.11 -2.85 14.51
N THR A 30 3.42 -1.89 13.63
CA THR A 30 2.74 -1.72 12.35
C THR A 30 3.75 -1.52 11.22
N LEU A 31 3.62 -2.31 10.15
CA LEU A 31 4.19 -1.98 8.85
C LEU A 31 3.17 -1.17 8.06
N LEU A 32 3.47 0.09 7.80
CA LEU A 32 2.66 1.02 7.01
C LEU A 32 3.09 0.97 5.55
N VAL A 33 2.19 0.55 4.67
CA VAL A 33 2.42 0.47 3.22
C VAL A 33 1.79 1.68 2.54
N PRO A 34 2.59 2.61 1.99
CA PRO A 34 2.07 3.76 1.25
C PRO A 34 1.52 3.33 -0.12
N GLY A 35 0.45 3.99 -0.57
CA GLY A 35 0.11 4.02 -1.99
C GLY A 35 1.07 4.90 -2.80
N GLY A 36 0.85 5.00 -4.11
CA GLY A 36 1.60 5.91 -4.98
C GLY A 36 1.07 7.35 -5.02
N GLY A 37 -0.15 7.59 -4.52
CA GLY A 37 -0.75 8.92 -4.42
C GLY A 37 -0.78 9.71 -5.74
N GLU A 38 -0.72 11.03 -5.62
CA GLU A 38 -0.66 11.95 -6.76
C GLU A 38 0.60 11.75 -7.60
N PHE A 39 1.69 11.28 -7.00
CA PHE A 39 2.94 11.02 -7.70
C PHE A 39 2.80 9.91 -8.74
N ALA A 40 2.16 8.78 -8.39
CA ALA A 40 1.89 7.70 -9.34
C ALA A 40 0.86 8.11 -10.41
N GLU A 41 -0.05 9.03 -10.08
CA GLU A 41 -0.97 9.58 -11.08
C GLU A 41 -0.24 10.40 -12.14
N GLN A 42 0.79 11.17 -11.75
CA GLN A 42 1.65 11.85 -12.72
C GLN A 42 2.39 10.86 -13.63
N VAL A 43 2.79 9.70 -13.11
CA VAL A 43 3.39 8.64 -13.94
C VAL A 43 2.42 8.19 -15.04
N ARG A 44 1.14 7.98 -14.71
CA ARG A 44 0.11 7.62 -15.71
C ARG A 44 -0.03 8.69 -16.78
N ILE A 45 -0.08 9.96 -16.40
CA ILE A 45 -0.20 11.10 -17.32
C ILE A 45 1.01 11.15 -18.28
N VAL A 46 2.22 11.01 -17.74
CA VAL A 46 3.45 11.05 -18.53
C VAL A 46 3.56 9.80 -19.42
N GLN A 47 3.16 8.62 -18.93
CA GLN A 47 3.11 7.40 -19.75
C GLN A 47 2.15 7.53 -20.92
N LEU A 48 0.94 8.07 -20.73
CA LEU A 48 0.01 8.32 -21.83
C LEU A 48 0.58 9.29 -22.87
N ARG A 49 1.30 10.32 -22.41
CA ARG A 49 1.91 11.33 -23.28
C ARG A 49 3.07 10.76 -24.11
N TYR A 50 3.99 10.03 -23.48
CA TYR A 50 5.23 9.56 -24.11
C TYR A 50 5.18 8.11 -24.59
N ARG A 51 4.14 7.35 -24.21
CA ARG A 51 3.83 5.98 -24.64
C ARG A 51 4.97 4.97 -24.39
N PHE A 52 5.63 5.08 -23.23
CA PHE A 52 6.59 4.06 -22.80
C PHE A 52 5.88 2.86 -22.15
N ASN A 53 6.61 1.75 -22.03
CA ASN A 53 6.07 0.47 -21.58
C ASN A 53 5.65 0.46 -20.09
N ASP A 54 4.80 -0.51 -19.73
CA ASP A 54 4.26 -0.64 -18.38
C ASP A 54 5.31 -0.98 -17.33
N SER A 55 6.36 -1.72 -17.67
CA SER A 55 7.43 -2.03 -16.72
C SER A 55 8.16 -0.77 -16.25
N SER A 56 8.49 0.14 -17.16
CA SER A 56 9.09 1.43 -16.82
C SER A 56 8.12 2.30 -16.01
N ALA A 57 6.83 2.29 -16.35
CA ALA A 57 5.82 3.01 -15.59
C ALA A 57 5.64 2.45 -14.18
N HIS A 58 5.65 1.14 -14.03
CA HIS A 58 5.56 0.48 -12.74
C HIS A 58 6.76 0.84 -11.86
N TYR A 59 7.99 0.83 -12.38
CA TYR A 59 9.17 1.27 -11.62
C TYR A 59 9.06 2.73 -11.17
N MET A 60 8.56 3.63 -12.03
CA MET A 60 8.27 5.00 -11.62
C MET A 60 7.17 5.09 -10.54
N ALA A 61 6.16 4.21 -10.59
CA ALA A 61 5.12 4.13 -9.57
C ALA A 61 5.67 3.59 -8.23
N ILE A 62 6.66 2.71 -8.24
CA ILE A 62 7.40 2.30 -7.03
C ILE A 62 8.16 3.49 -6.44
N LEU A 63 8.84 4.30 -7.26
CA LEU A 63 9.48 5.54 -6.79
C LEU A 63 8.45 6.51 -6.19
N ALA A 64 7.25 6.60 -6.76
CA ALA A 64 6.15 7.37 -6.17
C ALA A 64 5.75 6.86 -4.77
N MET A 65 5.75 5.55 -4.52
CA MET A 65 5.55 5.00 -3.17
C MET A 65 6.67 5.40 -2.21
N GLN A 66 7.93 5.47 -2.67
CA GLN A 66 9.04 5.97 -1.86
C GLN A 66 8.89 7.46 -1.50
N GLN A 67 8.42 8.28 -2.45
CA GLN A 67 8.09 9.69 -2.19
C GLN A 67 6.96 9.82 -1.16
N MET A 68 5.94 8.96 -1.25
CA MET A 68 4.87 8.90 -0.27
C MET A 68 5.38 8.47 1.12
N ALA A 69 6.36 7.56 1.19
CA ALA A 69 6.98 7.19 2.46
C ALA A 69 7.67 8.39 3.14
N ILE A 70 8.39 9.20 2.37
CA ILE A 70 9.03 10.43 2.85
C ILE A 70 7.97 11.42 3.36
N LEU A 71 6.88 11.61 2.60
CA LEU A 71 5.78 12.46 3.03
C LEU A 71 5.16 11.99 4.36
N TYR A 72 4.91 10.68 4.51
CA TYR A 72 4.34 10.13 5.74
C TYR A 72 5.25 10.38 6.95
N GLN A 73 6.56 10.18 6.80
CA GLN A 73 7.53 10.46 7.86
C GLN A 73 7.62 11.96 8.17
N ALA A 74 7.51 12.83 7.17
CA ALA A 74 7.49 14.28 7.41
C ALA A 74 6.27 14.72 8.24
N LEU A 75 5.13 14.02 8.09
CA LEU A 75 3.91 14.27 8.87
C LEU A 75 3.90 13.58 10.24
N GLN A 76 4.61 12.45 10.39
CA GLN A 76 4.77 11.71 11.65
C GLN A 76 6.26 11.38 11.86
N PRO A 77 7.06 12.31 12.43
CA PRO A 77 8.51 12.17 12.55
C PRO A 77 8.98 10.97 13.39
N GLU A 78 8.11 10.42 14.23
CA GLU A 78 8.36 9.24 15.04
C GLU A 78 8.24 7.92 14.24
N PHE A 79 7.67 7.96 13.04
CA PHE A 79 7.63 6.80 12.15
C PHE A 79 9.01 6.62 11.50
N SER A 80 9.42 5.36 11.32
CA SER A 80 10.70 5.04 10.68
C SER A 80 10.49 4.44 9.31
N ILE A 81 11.26 4.90 8.32
CA ILE A 81 11.23 4.31 6.98
C ILE A 81 12.08 3.05 6.96
N GLN A 82 11.54 1.98 6.36
CA GLN A 82 12.21 0.70 6.15
C GLN A 82 12.22 0.38 4.65
N THR A 83 13.40 0.15 4.08
CA THR A 83 13.54 -0.28 2.67
C THR A 83 13.49 -1.79 2.51
N SER A 84 13.77 -2.53 3.58
CA SER A 84 13.73 -3.99 3.64
C SER A 84 12.57 -4.46 4.52
N LEU A 85 12.03 -5.63 4.18
CA LEU A 85 11.07 -6.36 5.03
C LEU A 85 11.76 -7.34 6.00
N ALA A 86 13.08 -7.51 5.88
CA ALA A 86 13.86 -8.30 6.83
C ALA A 86 14.12 -7.49 8.11
N GLU A 87 14.04 -8.15 9.26
CA GLU A 87 14.45 -7.60 10.56
C GLU A 87 13.73 -6.30 10.97
N LEU A 88 12.43 -6.20 10.68
CA LEU A 88 11.61 -5.07 11.13
C LEU A 88 11.61 -4.98 12.67
N PRO A 89 11.74 -3.76 13.26
CA PRO A 89 11.70 -3.61 14.71
C PRO A 89 10.37 -4.11 15.29
N ALA A 90 10.42 -4.67 16.50
CA ALA A 90 9.26 -5.29 17.13
C ALA A 90 8.19 -4.29 17.63
N ALA A 91 8.46 -2.98 17.58
CA ALA A 91 7.59 -1.94 18.10
C ALA A 91 7.69 -0.65 17.27
N GLY A 92 6.60 0.11 17.27
CA GLY A 92 6.47 1.35 16.52
C GLY A 92 5.81 1.17 15.16
N VAL A 93 5.75 2.26 14.40
CA VAL A 93 5.22 2.29 13.04
C VAL A 93 6.38 2.43 12.05
N HIS A 94 6.43 1.50 11.11
CA HIS A 94 7.48 1.39 10.11
C HIS A 94 6.89 1.62 8.72
N ILE A 95 7.28 2.68 8.03
CA ILE A 95 6.80 2.99 6.69
C ILE A 95 7.64 2.22 5.68
N TRP A 96 7.02 1.35 4.90
CA TRP A 96 7.73 0.61 3.86
C TRP A 96 8.04 1.49 2.64
N SER A 97 9.30 1.54 2.24
CA SER A 97 9.81 2.20 1.04
C SER A 97 10.30 1.14 0.05
N PRO A 98 9.41 0.58 -0.79
CA PRO A 98 9.72 -0.58 -1.64
C PRO A 98 10.81 -0.26 -2.67
N GLN A 99 11.67 -1.24 -2.94
CA GLN A 99 12.68 -1.17 -4.00
C GLN A 99 12.29 -2.06 -5.18
N ALA A 100 12.30 -1.51 -6.40
CA ALA A 100 11.93 -2.26 -7.61
C ALA A 100 12.77 -3.54 -7.79
N ALA A 101 14.08 -3.47 -7.50
CA ALA A 101 14.98 -4.61 -7.59
C ALA A 101 14.60 -5.78 -6.64
N ASP A 102 14.10 -5.47 -5.44
CA ASP A 102 13.65 -6.50 -4.50
C ASP A 102 12.34 -7.14 -4.96
N LEU A 103 11.44 -6.35 -5.56
CA LEU A 103 10.20 -6.86 -6.16
C LEU A 103 10.49 -7.75 -7.38
N ASP A 104 11.42 -7.34 -8.25
CA ASP A 104 11.87 -8.14 -9.39
C ASP A 104 12.47 -9.48 -8.93
N LYS A 105 13.32 -9.44 -7.89
CA LYS A 105 13.93 -10.64 -7.29
C LYS A 105 12.88 -11.57 -6.67
N ALA A 106 11.78 -11.02 -6.16
CA ALA A 106 10.63 -11.77 -5.66
C ALA A 106 9.70 -12.29 -6.78
N GLY A 107 9.99 -11.98 -8.05
CA GLY A 107 9.17 -12.41 -9.18
C GLY A 107 7.85 -11.66 -9.33
N ILE A 108 7.74 -10.47 -8.74
CA ILE A 108 6.54 -9.64 -8.85
C ILE A 108 6.51 -8.97 -10.22
N ALA A 109 5.41 -9.16 -10.95
CA ALA A 109 5.26 -8.59 -12.29
C ALA A 109 5.24 -7.06 -12.25
N ALA A 110 6.12 -6.43 -13.04
CA ALA A 110 6.15 -4.98 -13.21
C ALA A 110 5.08 -4.52 -14.22
N SER A 111 3.84 -4.36 -13.73
CA SER A 111 2.68 -3.99 -14.54
C SER A 111 1.64 -3.21 -13.72
N TRP A 112 0.71 -2.53 -14.37
CA TRP A 112 -0.37 -1.80 -13.68
C TRP A 112 -1.39 -2.70 -12.99
N ASP A 113 -1.42 -4.00 -13.29
CA ASP A 113 -2.26 -4.97 -12.60
C ASP A 113 -1.81 -5.16 -11.14
N VAL A 114 -0.52 -4.93 -10.86
CA VAL A 114 0.05 -4.97 -9.52
C VAL A 114 0.22 -3.54 -9.02
N SER A 115 -0.42 -3.22 -7.90
CA SER A 115 -0.26 -1.92 -7.23
C SER A 115 0.00 -2.11 -5.74
N SER A 116 0.03 -1.01 -5.00
CA SER A 116 0.18 -0.97 -3.54
C SER A 116 -0.75 -1.93 -2.76
N ASP A 117 -1.92 -2.33 -3.28
CA ASP A 117 -2.77 -3.31 -2.58
C ASP A 117 -2.18 -4.72 -2.66
N SER A 118 -1.84 -5.17 -3.88
CA SER A 118 -1.12 -6.44 -4.09
C SER A 118 0.22 -6.47 -3.34
N LEU A 119 0.97 -5.36 -3.39
CA LEU A 119 2.26 -5.27 -2.70
C LEU A 119 2.09 -5.33 -1.17
N ALA A 120 0.99 -4.80 -0.61
CA ALA A 120 0.71 -4.94 0.82
C ALA A 120 0.35 -6.39 1.19
N ALA A 121 -0.41 -7.11 0.36
CA ALA A 121 -0.69 -8.53 0.56
C ALA A 121 0.58 -9.40 0.46
N TRP A 122 1.43 -9.10 -0.51
CA TRP A 122 2.75 -9.74 -0.61
C TRP A 122 3.61 -9.47 0.63
N ALA A 123 3.75 -8.20 1.03
CA ALA A 123 4.53 -7.83 2.21
C ALA A 123 4.02 -8.49 3.48
N ALA A 124 2.70 -8.53 3.69
CA ALA A 124 2.05 -9.21 4.82
C ALA A 124 2.37 -10.72 4.85
N THR A 125 2.43 -11.36 3.69
CA THR A 125 2.85 -12.77 3.58
C THR A 125 4.32 -12.95 3.95
N VAL A 126 5.21 -12.08 3.43
CA VAL A 126 6.66 -12.12 3.68
C VAL A 126 6.99 -11.98 5.16
N ILE A 127 6.33 -11.06 5.86
CA ILE A 127 6.59 -10.81 7.30
C ILE A 127 5.75 -11.68 8.24
N GLN A 128 4.92 -12.58 7.69
CA GLN A 128 3.95 -13.38 8.47
C GLN A 128 3.10 -12.50 9.40
N ALA A 129 2.47 -11.48 8.82
CA ALA A 129 1.73 -10.48 9.57
C ALA A 129 0.53 -11.06 10.35
N ASP A 130 0.17 -10.42 11.45
CA ASP A 130 -0.98 -10.82 12.27
C ASP A 130 -2.32 -10.49 11.59
N GLU A 131 -2.34 -9.43 10.78
CA GLU A 131 -3.48 -8.98 9.98
C GLU A 131 -3.02 -8.06 8.84
N LEU A 132 -3.84 -7.96 7.80
CA LEU A 132 -3.73 -6.97 6.73
C LEU A 132 -4.98 -6.08 6.69
N ILE A 133 -4.77 -4.77 6.79
CA ILE A 133 -5.84 -3.76 6.68
C ILE A 133 -5.57 -2.88 5.45
N LEU A 134 -6.48 -2.88 4.48
CA LEU A 134 -6.49 -1.92 3.39
C LEU A 134 -7.46 -0.77 3.69
N VAL A 135 -6.92 0.44 3.86
CA VAL A 135 -7.71 1.65 4.10
C VAL A 135 -7.98 2.36 2.79
N LYS A 136 -9.27 2.57 2.48
CA LYS A 136 -9.78 3.11 1.22
C LYS A 136 -10.48 4.46 1.43
N SER A 137 -10.46 5.28 0.37
CA SER A 137 -11.21 6.54 0.28
C SER A 137 -12.66 6.35 -0.17
N VAL A 138 -13.01 5.15 -0.61
CA VAL A 138 -14.37 4.78 -1.01
C VAL A 138 -14.83 3.70 -0.05
N ARG A 139 -16.07 3.83 0.43
CA ARG A 139 -16.68 2.85 1.34
C ARG A 139 -16.91 1.55 0.56
N PRO A 140 -16.25 0.44 0.92
CA PRO A 140 -16.48 -0.83 0.24
C PRO A 140 -17.87 -1.35 0.57
N ASP A 141 -18.51 -1.99 -0.40
CA ASP A 141 -19.74 -2.75 -0.14
C ASP A 141 -19.39 -3.98 0.70
N LEU A 142 -20.04 -4.12 1.85
CA LEU A 142 -19.79 -5.20 2.80
C LEU A 142 -20.26 -6.57 2.28
N HIS A 143 -21.09 -6.59 1.22
CA HIS A 143 -21.55 -7.80 0.57
C HIS A 143 -20.70 -8.20 -0.66
N ALA A 144 -19.80 -7.32 -1.11
CA ALA A 144 -18.95 -7.56 -2.27
C ALA A 144 -17.82 -8.54 -1.94
N GLY A 145 -17.64 -9.56 -2.79
CA GLY A 145 -16.47 -10.42 -2.73
C GLY A 145 -15.23 -9.74 -3.32
N LEU A 146 -14.05 -10.33 -3.15
CA LEU A 146 -12.82 -9.83 -3.80
C LEU A 146 -12.95 -9.64 -5.33
N PRO A 147 -13.61 -10.54 -6.09
CA PRO A 147 -13.80 -10.32 -7.53
C PRO A 147 -14.59 -9.05 -7.85
N ASP A 148 -15.60 -8.72 -7.05
CA ASP A 148 -16.40 -7.51 -7.23
C ASP A 148 -15.59 -6.27 -6.88
N LEU A 149 -14.83 -6.31 -5.78
CA LEU A 149 -13.95 -5.21 -5.38
C LEU A 149 -12.85 -4.95 -6.44
N GLN A 150 -12.33 -5.98 -7.10
CA GLN A 150 -11.41 -5.84 -8.24
C GLN A 150 -12.11 -5.22 -9.46
N ARG A 151 -13.30 -5.74 -9.80
CA ARG A 151 -14.11 -5.24 -10.92
C ARG A 151 -14.48 -3.76 -10.76
N TYR A 152 -14.74 -3.32 -9.53
CA TYR A 152 -15.05 -1.93 -9.21
C TYR A 152 -13.80 -1.05 -9.02
N GLY A 153 -12.59 -1.61 -9.15
CA GLY A 153 -11.33 -0.87 -8.98
C GLY A 153 -11.06 -0.42 -7.54
N ILE A 154 -11.72 -1.04 -6.56
CA ILE A 154 -11.46 -0.78 -5.14
C ILE A 154 -10.11 -1.36 -4.73
N VAL A 155 -9.73 -2.51 -5.29
CA VAL A 155 -8.39 -3.12 -5.18
C VAL A 155 -7.84 -3.44 -6.58
N ASP A 156 -6.53 -3.56 -6.71
CA ASP A 156 -5.90 -3.84 -8.01
C ASP A 156 -6.17 -5.25 -8.56
N ALA A 157 -5.95 -5.41 -9.87
CA ALA A 157 -6.34 -6.59 -10.62
C ALA A 157 -5.59 -7.87 -10.19
N ALA A 158 -4.38 -7.75 -9.66
CA ALA A 158 -3.61 -8.88 -9.15
C ALA A 158 -3.96 -9.23 -7.68
N PHE A 159 -4.68 -8.36 -6.97
CA PHE A 159 -4.85 -8.46 -5.51
C PHE A 159 -5.36 -9.82 -5.03
N ALA A 160 -6.37 -10.40 -5.67
CA ALA A 160 -6.91 -11.69 -5.26
C ALA A 160 -5.87 -12.83 -5.31
N GLY A 161 -4.94 -12.80 -6.28
CA GLY A 161 -3.86 -13.78 -6.38
C GLY A 161 -2.87 -13.67 -5.23
N PHE A 162 -2.52 -12.45 -4.82
CA PHE A 162 -1.66 -12.23 -3.66
C PHE A 162 -2.39 -12.52 -2.33
N ALA A 163 -3.65 -12.12 -2.22
CA ALA A 163 -4.48 -12.35 -1.04
C ALA A 163 -4.72 -13.84 -0.76
N ALA A 164 -4.71 -14.69 -1.78
CA ALA A 164 -4.83 -16.14 -1.62
C ALA A 164 -3.67 -16.78 -0.82
N SER A 165 -2.52 -16.10 -0.74
CA SER A 165 -1.35 -16.57 0.02
C SER A 165 -1.35 -16.07 1.47
N LEU A 166 -2.31 -15.24 1.87
CA LEU A 166 -2.38 -14.69 3.23
C LEU A 166 -2.77 -15.77 4.24
N ASN A 167 -2.01 -15.84 5.33
CA ASN A 167 -2.31 -16.68 6.49
C ASN A 167 -2.88 -15.88 7.67
N CYS A 168 -3.39 -14.68 7.40
CA CYS A 168 -3.91 -13.76 8.41
C CYS A 168 -5.22 -13.10 7.95
N PRO A 169 -6.00 -12.52 8.89
CA PRO A 169 -7.23 -11.82 8.54
C PRO A 169 -6.97 -10.64 7.60
N LEU A 170 -7.81 -10.50 6.58
CA LEU A 170 -7.85 -9.36 5.66
C LEU A 170 -9.08 -8.50 5.97
N ARG A 171 -8.87 -7.18 6.11
CA ARG A 171 -9.93 -6.18 6.24
C ARG A 171 -9.75 -5.11 5.17
N ILE A 172 -10.84 -4.78 4.47
CA ILE A 172 -10.89 -3.66 3.53
C ILE A 172 -11.94 -2.68 4.08
N ILE A 173 -11.51 -1.47 4.45
CA ILE A 173 -12.34 -0.53 5.21
C ILE A 173 -12.26 0.88 4.64
N HIS A 174 -13.28 1.69 4.93
CA HIS A 174 -13.21 3.13 4.70
C HIS A 174 -12.30 3.80 5.74
N HIS A 175 -11.66 4.91 5.39
CA HIS A 175 -10.79 5.62 6.34
C HIS A 175 -11.52 6.15 7.58
N ASP A 176 -12.81 6.46 7.50
CA ASP A 176 -13.58 6.90 8.67
C ASP A 176 -13.64 5.81 9.75
N ASP A 177 -13.67 4.55 9.32
CA ASP A 177 -13.78 3.37 10.18
C ASP A 177 -12.38 2.85 10.62
N PHE A 178 -11.30 3.54 10.24
CA PHE A 178 -9.93 3.18 10.60
C PHE A 178 -9.57 3.62 12.03
N ILE A 179 -8.71 2.88 12.73
CA ILE A 179 -8.56 2.95 14.20
C ILE A 179 -7.11 3.25 14.57
#